data_AF-M0H9I4-F1
#
_entry.id   AF-M0H9I4-F1
#
_cell.length_a   1.000
_cell.length_b   1.000
_cell.length_c   1.000
_cell.angle_alpha   90.00
_cell.angle_beta   90.00
_cell.angle_gamma   90.00
#
_symmetry.space_group_name_H-M   'P 1'
#
loop_
_entity.id
_entity.type
_entity.pdbx_description
1 polymer ?
#
loop_
_entity_poly.entity_id
_entity_poly.type
_entity_poly.pdbx_seq_one_letter_code
_entity_poly.pdbx_strand_id
1 'polypeptide(L)'
;MQFSAWRWNRILAFFGGAGLLVFVPWSGLSPALPEWTIDVLLSVPFGLCVYGFTEQPRKVIALIPVGTALGIGVLALYRASGVHLF
;
A
#
# COMPACT_ATOMS: atom_id res chain seq x y z
N MET A 1 -16.34 -11.29 23.26
CA MET A 1 -15.57 -12.02 22.21
C MET A 1 -15.10 -11.12 21.06
N GLN A 2 -15.89 -10.13 20.64
CA GLN A 2 -15.57 -9.24 19.51
C GLN A 2 -14.28 -8.40 19.68
N PHE A 3 -13.94 -8.01 20.92
CA PHE A 3 -12.72 -7.26 21.21
C PHE A 3 -11.43 -8.07 20.97
N SER A 4 -11.44 -9.36 21.28
CA SER A 4 -10.32 -10.27 21.03
C SER A 4 -10.11 -10.48 19.52
N ALA A 5 -11.19 -10.72 18.78
CA ALA A 5 -11.15 -10.86 17.33
C ALA A 5 -10.67 -9.57 16.63
N TRP A 6 -11.09 -8.40 17.13
CA TRP A 6 -10.61 -7.12 16.64
C TRP A 6 -9.09 -7.01 16.82
N ARG A 7 -8.55 -7.25 18.03
CA ARG A 7 -7.11 -7.22 18.29
C ARG A 7 -6.32 -8.19 17.41
N TRP A 8 -6.78 -9.44 17.29
CA TRP A 8 -6.15 -10.45 16.44
C TRP A 8 -6.08 -10.04 14.98
N ASN A 9 -7.14 -9.44 14.43
CA ASN A 9 -7.14 -8.94 13.05
C ASN A 9 -6.05 -7.89 12.80
N ARG A 10 -5.69 -7.09 13.81
CA ARG A 10 -4.66 -6.05 13.68
C ARG A 10 -3.26 -6.63 13.75
N ILE A 11 -3.05 -7.60 14.64
CA ILE A 11 -1.80 -8.35 14.74
C ILE A 11 -1.52 -9.06 13.41
N LEU A 12 -2.51 -9.79 12.88
CA LEU A 12 -2.39 -10.49 11.60
C LEU A 12 -2.18 -9.53 10.43
N ALA A 13 -2.87 -8.39 10.42
CA ALA A 13 -2.64 -7.36 9.39
C ALA A 13 -1.22 -6.79 9.46
N PHE A 14 -0.70 -6.53 10.65
CA PHE A 14 0.67 -6.04 10.82
C PHE A 14 1.70 -7.03 10.29
N PHE A 15 1.67 -8.28 10.77
CA PHE A 15 2.64 -9.29 10.35
C PHE A 15 2.46 -9.69 8.89
N GLY A 16 1.22 -9.73 8.39
CA GLY A 16 0.94 -9.95 6.97
C GLY A 16 1.47 -8.83 6.09
N GLY A 17 1.26 -7.56 6.48
CA GLY A 17 1.81 -6.40 5.79
C GLY A 17 3.33 -6.38 5.80
N ALA A 18 3.95 -6.58 6.97
CA ALA A 18 5.41 -6.63 7.12
C ALA A 18 6.02 -7.77 6.31
N GLY A 19 5.41 -8.96 6.34
CA GLY A 19 5.82 -10.09 5.53
C GLY A 19 5.78 -9.75 4.04
N LEU A 20 4.67 -9.20 3.54
CA LEU A 20 4.54 -8.80 2.14
C LEU A 20 5.58 -7.75 1.73
N LEU A 21 5.86 -6.75 2.57
CA LEU A 21 6.91 -5.76 2.28
C LEU A 21 8.29 -6.41 2.14
N VAL A 22 8.58 -7.44 2.93
CA VAL A 22 9.83 -8.20 2.86
C VAL A 22 9.86 -9.14 1.65
N PHE A 23 8.73 -9.77 1.28
CA PHE A 23 8.67 -10.76 0.20
C PHE A 23 8.51 -10.14 -1.20
N VAL A 24 7.88 -8.98 -1.35
CA VAL A 24 7.68 -8.34 -2.67
C VAL A 24 9.01 -8.13 -3.42
N PRO A 25 10.11 -7.66 -2.81
CA PRO A 25 11.41 -7.56 -3.50
C PRO A 25 11.94 -8.91 -4.04
N TRP A 26 11.55 -10.02 -3.42
CA TRP A 26 12.01 -11.37 -3.77
C TRP A 26 11.10 -12.06 -4.79
N SER A 27 9.93 -11.49 -5.07
CA SER A 27 8.91 -12.07 -5.95
C SER A 27 9.27 -11.98 -7.45
N GLY A 28 10.34 -11.27 -7.81
CA GLY A 28 10.70 -11.02 -9.21
C GLY A 28 9.72 -10.08 -9.94
N LEU A 29 8.81 -9.41 -9.22
CA LEU A 29 7.89 -8.43 -9.80
C LEU A 29 8.61 -7.17 -10.31
N SER A 30 9.75 -6.83 -9.72
CA SER A 30 10.52 -5.63 -10.06
C SER A 30 10.93 -5.52 -11.54
N PRO A 31 11.52 -6.55 -12.17
CA PRO A 31 11.81 -6.52 -13.60
C PRO A 31 10.59 -6.71 -14.51
N ALA A 32 9.45 -7.15 -13.98
CA ALA A 32 8.25 -7.46 -14.77
C ALA A 32 7.25 -6.30 -14.85
N LEU A 33 7.33 -5.33 -13.92
CA LEU A 33 6.38 -4.25 -13.79
C LEU A 33 7.09 -2.89 -13.78
N PRO A 34 6.44 -1.82 -14.28
CA PRO A 34 6.91 -0.47 -14.08
C PRO A 34 7.07 -0.14 -12.59
N GLU A 35 8.08 0.65 -12.24
CA GLU A 35 8.38 1.06 -10.85
C GLU A 35 7.14 1.64 -10.15
N TRP A 36 6.40 2.50 -10.84
CA TRP A 36 5.19 3.11 -10.28
C TRP A 36 4.10 2.09 -9.92
N THR A 37 4.00 0.99 -10.67
CA THR A 37 3.04 -0.09 -10.38
C THR A 37 3.43 -0.80 -9.09
N ILE A 38 4.74 -0.99 -8.89
CA ILE A 38 5.29 -1.59 -7.67
C ILE A 38 5.00 -0.69 -6.47
N ASP A 39 5.16 0.63 -6.60
CA ASP A 39 4.85 1.59 -5.54
C ASP A 39 3.37 1.53 -5.13
N VAL A 40 2.45 1.46 -6.10
CA VAL A 40 1.02 1.28 -5.82
C VAL A 40 0.78 -0.06 -5.12
N LEU A 41 1.40 -1.15 -5.57
CA LEU A 41 1.23 -2.46 -4.94
C LEU A 41 1.79 -2.49 -3.51
N LEU A 42 2.91 -1.83 -3.25
CA LEU A 42 3.55 -1.73 -1.93
C LEU A 42 2.76 -0.84 -0.95
N SER A 43 1.93 0.08 -1.45
CA SER A 43 1.05 0.89 -0.60
C SER A 43 0.00 0.06 0.16
N VAL A 44 -0.39 -1.10 -0.37
CA VAL A 44 -1.36 -2.01 0.25
C VAL A 44 -0.81 -2.67 1.53
N PRO A 45 0.33 -3.40 1.49
CA PRO A 45 0.92 -3.95 2.71
C PRO A 45 1.40 -2.87 3.68
N PHE A 46 1.79 -1.69 3.19
CA PHE A 46 2.01 -0.53 4.06
C PHE A 46 0.74 -0.12 4.81
N GLY A 47 -0.41 -0.03 4.13
CA GLY A 47 -1.71 0.21 4.76
C GLY A 47 -2.08 -0.84 5.80
N LEU A 48 -1.75 -2.12 5.56
CA LEU A 48 -1.95 -3.19 6.54
C LEU A 48 -1.10 -2.99 7.82
N CYS A 49 0.15 -2.56 7.68
CA CYS A 49 1.00 -2.20 8.81
C CYS A 49 0.41 -1.04 9.62
N VAL A 50 -0.06 0.02 8.95
CA VAL A 50 -0.70 1.18 9.60
C VAL A 50 -2.01 0.78 10.29
N TYR A 51 -2.79 -0.11 9.69
CA TYR A 51 -3.98 -0.67 10.34
C TYR A 51 -3.63 -1.49 11.57
N GLY A 52 -2.49 -2.18 11.57
CA GLY A 52 -1.97 -2.90 12.73
C GLY A 52 -1.60 -1.99 13.90
N PHE A 53 -0.95 -0.85 13.62
CA PHE A 53 -0.38 0.04 14.64
C PHE A 53 -1.33 1.12 15.20
N THR A 54 -2.22 1.67 14.37
CA THR A 54 -3.01 2.87 14.77
C THR A 54 -4.29 2.46 15.49
N GLU A 55 -5.32 3.31 15.64
CA GLU A 55 -6.72 2.88 15.93
C GLU A 55 -7.70 3.35 14.84
N GLN A 56 -7.14 3.72 13.69
CA GLN A 56 -7.91 4.30 12.61
C GLN A 56 -8.90 3.30 12.00
N PRO A 57 -10.10 3.76 11.59
CA PRO A 57 -11.07 2.90 10.95
C PRO A 57 -10.55 2.45 9.58
N ARG A 58 -10.98 1.27 9.13
CA ARG A 58 -10.57 0.68 7.84
C ARG A 58 -10.77 1.62 6.65
N LYS A 59 -11.80 2.46 6.69
CA LYS A 59 -12.08 3.47 5.65
C LYS A 59 -10.95 4.49 5.52
N VAL A 60 -10.38 4.92 6.65
CA VAL A 60 -9.25 5.86 6.66
C VAL A 60 -7.98 5.17 6.19
N ILE A 61 -7.74 3.93 6.61
CA ILE A 61 -6.59 3.15 6.12
C ILE A 61 -6.64 2.92 4.61
N ALA A 62 -7.83 2.63 4.06
CA ALA A 62 -7.99 2.42 2.63
C ALA A 62 -7.62 3.65 1.78
N LEU A 63 -7.62 4.85 2.38
CA LEU A 63 -7.15 6.06 1.70
C LEU A 63 -5.65 6.04 1.40
N ILE A 64 -4.86 5.21 2.08
CA ILE A 64 -3.43 5.05 1.80
C ILE A 64 -3.23 4.51 0.38
N PRO A 65 -3.69 3.28 0.04
CA PRO A 65 -3.50 2.77 -1.31
C PRO A 65 -4.28 3.54 -2.38
N VAL A 66 -5.48 4.03 -2.04
CA VAL A 66 -6.28 4.85 -2.97
C VAL A 66 -5.56 6.16 -3.28
N GLY A 67 -5.03 6.84 -2.26
CA GLY A 67 -4.28 8.09 -2.41
C GLY A 67 -2.99 7.88 -3.19
N THR A 68 -2.24 6.81 -2.91
CA THR A 68 -1.04 6.46 -3.68
C THR A 68 -1.37 6.19 -5.15
N ALA A 69 -2.42 5.40 -5.42
CA ALA A 69 -2.85 5.10 -6.78
C ALA A 69 -3.28 6.36 -7.55
N LEU A 70 -4.03 7.26 -6.89
CA LEU A 70 -4.44 8.53 -7.49
C LEU A 70 -3.25 9.45 -7.74
N GLY A 71 -2.36 9.61 -6.77
CA GLY A 71 -1.17 10.46 -6.90
C GLY A 71 -0.24 9.99 -8.02
N ILE A 72 0.02 8.68 -8.08
CA ILE A 72 0.81 8.07 -9.16
C ILE A 72 0.09 8.15 -10.50
N GLY A 73 -1.21 7.91 -10.54
CA GLY A 73 -2.00 8.05 -11.77
C GLY A 73 -1.95 9.47 -12.34
N VAL A 74 -2.08 10.48 -11.46
CA VAL A 74 -1.92 11.90 -11.83
C VAL A 74 -0.51 12.17 -12.36
N LEU A 75 0.53 11.69 -11.67
CA LEU A 75 1.92 11.84 -12.13
C LEU A 75 2.16 11.18 -13.50
N ALA A 76 1.60 9.99 -13.72
CA ALA A 76 1.70 9.27 -14.99
C ALA A 76 0.99 10.03 -16.12
N LEU A 77 -0.20 10.59 -15.86
CA LEU A 77 -0.92 11.43 -16.80
C LEU A 77 -0.14 12.70 -17.14
N TYR A 78 0.46 13.37 -16.15
CA TYR A 78 1.32 14.53 -16.39
C TYR A 78 2.50 14.18 -17.30
N ARG A 79 3.22 13.09 -17.00
CA ARG A 79 4.32 12.60 -17.86
C ARG A 79 3.85 12.29 -19.28
N ALA A 80 2.69 11.64 -19.44
CA ALA A 80 2.12 11.33 -20.74
C ALA A 80 1.67 12.57 -21.53
N SER A 81 1.26 13.63 -20.84
CA SER A 81 0.82 14.89 -21.47
C SER A 81 1.97 15.77 -22.01
N GLY A 82 3.23 15.41 -21.75
CA GLY A 82 4.39 16.21 -22.14
C GLY A 82 4.61 17.46 -21.28
N VAL A 83 3.80 17.66 -20.23
CA VAL A 83 4.01 18.70 -19.23
C VAL A 83 5.09 18.21 -18.26
N HIS A 84 6.34 18.58 -18.54
CA HIS A 84 7.46 18.32 -17.64
C HIS A 84 7.29 19.16 -16.37
N LEU A 85 6.98 18.52 -15.25
CA LEU A 85 7.21 19.09 -13.93
C LEU A 85 8.73 19.05 -13.70
N PHE A 86 9.31 20.23 -13.62
CA PHE A 86 10.75 20.52 -13.50
C PHE A 86 11.42 19.75 -12.36
#